data_AF-A0A925WBT6-F1
#
_entry.id   AF-A0A925WBT6-F1
#
_cell.length_a   1.000
_cell.length_b   1.000
_cell.length_c   1.000
_cell.angle_alpha   90.00
_cell.angle_beta   90.00
_cell.angle_gamma   90.00
#
_symmetry.space_group_name_H-M   'P 1'
#
loop_
_entity.id
_entity.type
_entity.pdbx_description
1 polymer ?
#
loop_
_entity_poly.entity_id
_entity_poly.type
_entity_poly.pdbx_seq_one_letter_code
_entity_poly.pdbx_strand_id
1 'polypeptide(L)'
;MQTTYRHTNGSKAPGQVMIVYETGSAREQAAHLCRDFFEDSSGTTHWCASLQLKDKDYAAEMSRHAITADLIVFTGEAEGDFPQEVKLWIDRWLYKRNNLEGAMVGLFSSRSPGAHVASRKEVYLRHIARQAGLDYLCQPPRGAARVPDSLDTFNQRAGQVTSVLHEILENRTPPTPRL
;
A
#
# COMPACT_ATOMS: atom_id res chain seq x y z
N MET A 1 32.08 4.63 -28.71
CA MET A 1 31.00 3.82 -28.11
C MET A 1 31.17 3.88 -26.60
N GLN A 2 30.38 4.70 -25.92
CA GLN A 2 30.31 4.74 -24.46
C GLN A 2 28.88 4.39 -24.05
N THR A 3 28.74 3.26 -23.38
CA THR A 3 27.49 2.77 -22.82
C THR A 3 27.19 3.58 -21.57
N THR A 4 26.28 4.55 -21.67
CA THR A 4 25.76 5.28 -20.52
C THR A 4 24.79 4.39 -19.76
N TYR A 5 25.24 3.87 -18.62
CA TYR A 5 24.40 3.24 -17.61
C TYR A 5 23.41 4.27 -17.06
N ARG A 6 22.11 4.07 -17.34
CA ARG A 6 21.04 4.80 -16.64
C ARG A 6 20.82 4.14 -15.29
N HIS A 7 21.40 4.73 -14.25
CA HIS A 7 20.87 4.63 -12.90
C HIS A 7 19.52 5.36 -12.87
N THR A 8 18.41 4.63 -12.85
CA THR A 8 17.10 5.19 -12.46
C THR A 8 16.78 4.71 -11.06
N ASN A 9 17.39 5.37 -10.07
CA ASN A 9 16.95 5.26 -8.68
C ASN A 9 16.22 6.55 -8.33
N GLY A 10 14.91 6.56 -8.57
CA GLY A 10 14.00 7.65 -8.25
C GLY A 10 12.59 7.10 -8.44
N SER A 11 11.83 6.97 -7.35
CA SER A 11 10.47 6.44 -7.38
C SER A 11 9.61 7.31 -8.28
N LYS A 12 9.35 6.85 -9.50
CA LYS A 12 8.42 7.50 -10.41
C LYS A 12 7.02 7.44 -9.79
N ALA A 13 6.30 8.56 -9.76
CA ALA A 13 4.90 8.56 -9.36
C ALA A 13 4.09 7.65 -10.32
N PRO A 14 3.12 6.88 -9.83
CA PRO A 14 2.32 5.99 -10.69
C PRO A 14 1.55 6.82 -11.72
N GLY A 15 1.61 6.41 -12.98
CA GLY A 15 0.94 7.07 -14.10
C GLY A 15 -0.54 6.71 -14.22
N GLN A 16 -0.95 5.54 -13.70
CA GLN A 16 -2.35 5.11 -13.64
C GLN A 16 -2.66 4.54 -12.25
N VAL A 17 -3.64 5.14 -11.59
CA VAL A 17 -4.09 4.74 -10.25
C VAL A 17 -5.54 4.29 -10.34
N MET A 18 -5.85 3.14 -9.75
CA MET A 18 -7.22 2.65 -9.60
C MET A 18 -7.60 2.67 -8.12
N ILE A 19 -8.75 3.24 -7.80
CA ILE A 19 -9.30 3.29 -6.44
C ILE A 19 -10.62 2.54 -6.42
N VAL A 20 -10.67 1.45 -5.66
CA VAL A 20 -11.87 0.66 -5.43
C VAL A 20 -12.39 0.97 -4.03
N TYR A 21 -13.57 1.57 -3.94
CA TYR A 21 -14.15 1.99 -2.66
C TYR A 21 -15.47 1.30 -2.33
N GLU A 22 -15.68 1.03 -1.03
CA GLU A 22 -16.91 0.42 -0.51
C GLU A 22 -18.01 1.46 -0.23
N THR A 23 -17.64 2.59 0.36
CA THR A 23 -18.58 3.61 0.85
C THR A 23 -18.15 5.01 0.42
N GLY A 24 -19.04 5.99 0.55
CA GLY A 24 -18.73 7.40 0.33
C GLY A 24 -17.60 7.90 1.23
N SER A 25 -17.62 7.52 2.51
CA SER A 25 -16.57 7.89 3.47
C SER A 25 -15.22 7.26 3.12
N ALA A 26 -15.20 6.02 2.63
CA ALA A 26 -13.97 5.39 2.14
C ALA A 26 -13.42 6.11 0.89
N ARG A 27 -14.31 6.59 0.00
CA ARG A 27 -13.94 7.41 -1.15
C ARG A 27 -13.32 8.74 -0.73
N GLU A 28 -13.91 9.43 0.25
CA GLU A 28 -13.37 10.68 0.80
C GLU A 28 -11.98 10.46 1.41
N GLN A 29 -11.80 9.40 2.20
CA GLN A 29 -10.51 9.01 2.75
C GLN A 29 -9.47 8.77 1.65
N ALA A 30 -9.84 8.05 0.58
CA ALA A 30 -8.97 7.84 -0.56
C ALA A 30 -8.64 9.15 -1.30
N ALA A 31 -9.58 10.09 -1.40
CA ALA A 31 -9.37 11.38 -2.03
C ALA A 31 -8.37 12.25 -1.26
N HIS A 32 -8.42 12.22 0.07
CA HIS A 32 -7.40 12.85 0.91
C HIS A 32 -6.01 12.26 0.65
N LEU A 33 -5.90 10.94 0.65
CA LEU A 33 -4.62 10.28 0.33
C LEU A 33 -4.12 10.65 -1.07
N CYS A 34 -5.02 10.67 -2.06
CA CYS A 34 -4.66 11.02 -3.42
C CYS A 34 -4.14 12.44 -3.53
N ARG A 35 -4.71 13.39 -2.80
CA ARG A 35 -4.21 14.76 -2.75
C ARG A 35 -2.78 14.79 -2.22
N ASP A 36 -2.57 14.19 -1.05
CA ASP A 36 -1.28 14.24 -0.35
C ASP A 36 -0.17 13.46 -1.09
N PHE A 37 -0.54 12.46 -1.89
CA PHE A 37 0.41 11.55 -2.54
C PHE A 37 0.63 11.83 -4.03
N PHE A 38 -0.37 12.41 -4.72
CA PHE A 38 -0.36 12.64 -6.17
C PHE A 38 -0.36 14.11 -6.57
N GLU A 39 -0.21 15.05 -5.62
CA GLU A 39 -0.26 16.50 -5.84
C GLU A 39 0.62 16.98 -7.01
N ASP A 40 1.74 16.29 -7.27
CA ASP A 40 2.69 16.62 -8.36
C ASP A 40 2.71 15.61 -9.52
N SER A 41 1.83 14.60 -9.53
CA SER A 41 1.84 13.56 -10.56
C SER A 41 0.86 13.87 -11.69
N SER A 42 1.33 13.79 -12.94
CA SER A 42 0.47 13.82 -14.14
C SER A 42 -0.35 12.53 -14.33
N GLY A 43 -0.53 11.74 -13.27
CA GLY A 43 -1.17 10.44 -13.30
C GLY A 43 -2.68 10.54 -13.48
N THR A 44 -3.30 9.53 -14.08
CA THR A 44 -4.75 9.41 -14.16
C THR A 44 -5.27 8.56 -13.01
N THR A 45 -6.30 9.04 -12.31
CA THR A 45 -6.97 8.27 -11.24
C THR A 45 -8.36 7.82 -11.71
N HIS A 46 -8.60 6.51 -11.65
CA HIS A 46 -9.89 5.88 -11.95
C HIS A 46 -10.60 5.48 -10.66
N TRP A 47 -11.89 5.79 -10.57
CA TRP A 47 -12.70 5.60 -9.36
C TRP A 47 -13.74 4.51 -9.58
N CYS A 48 -13.67 3.46 -8.79
CA CYS A 48 -14.51 2.28 -8.87
C CYS A 48 -15.34 2.11 -7.59
N ALA A 49 -16.67 2.25 -7.70
CA ALA A 49 -17.56 1.87 -6.62
C ALA A 49 -17.73 0.35 -6.62
N SER A 50 -17.29 -0.32 -5.57
CA SER A 50 -17.36 -1.79 -5.47
C SER A 50 -18.79 -2.34 -5.62
N LEU A 51 -19.79 -1.62 -5.11
CA LEU A 51 -21.20 -1.99 -5.24
C LEU A 51 -21.69 -2.03 -6.71
N GLN A 52 -21.08 -1.25 -7.60
CA GLN A 52 -21.44 -1.22 -9.01
C GLN A 52 -20.79 -2.34 -9.82
N LEU A 53 -19.86 -3.12 -9.26
CA LEU A 53 -19.22 -4.26 -9.93
C LEU A 53 -20.19 -5.44 -10.19
N LYS A 54 -21.42 -5.37 -9.69
CA LYS A 54 -22.52 -6.27 -10.06
C LYS A 54 -22.97 -6.07 -11.50
N ASP A 55 -22.86 -4.84 -12.01
CA ASP A 55 -23.10 -4.51 -13.40
C ASP A 55 -21.91 -5.00 -14.25
N LYS A 56 -22.21 -5.83 -15.26
CA LYS A 56 -21.16 -6.51 -16.04
C LYS A 56 -20.39 -5.53 -16.93
N ASP A 57 -21.05 -4.52 -17.46
CA ASP A 57 -20.43 -3.57 -18.38
C ASP A 57 -19.53 -2.61 -17.60
N TYR A 58 -20.01 -2.12 -16.46
CA TYR A 58 -19.20 -1.35 -15.53
C TYR A 58 -18.00 -2.14 -15.01
N ALA A 59 -18.20 -3.40 -14.61
CA ALA A 59 -17.11 -4.26 -14.15
C ALA A 59 -16.07 -4.52 -15.26
N ALA A 60 -16.52 -4.69 -16.50
CA ALA A 60 -15.64 -4.86 -17.65
C ALA A 60 -14.83 -3.59 -17.94
N GLU A 61 -15.44 -2.41 -17.82
CA GLU A 61 -14.74 -1.13 -17.94
C GLU A 61 -13.69 -0.95 -16.85
N MET A 62 -14.06 -1.13 -15.59
CA MET A 62 -13.12 -1.01 -14.47
C MET A 62 -11.98 -2.03 -14.55
N SER A 63 -12.25 -3.22 -15.12
CA SER A 63 -11.20 -4.21 -15.39
C SER A 63 -10.13 -3.67 -16.35
N ARG A 64 -10.51 -2.92 -17.41
CA ARG A 64 -9.54 -2.37 -18.37
C ARG A 64 -8.52 -1.45 -17.69
N HIS A 65 -9.01 -0.63 -16.76
CA HIS A 65 -8.16 0.28 -15.98
C HIS A 65 -7.32 -0.48 -14.93
N ALA A 66 -7.87 -1.50 -14.28
CA ALA A 66 -7.13 -2.31 -13.30
C ALA A 66 -5.96 -3.11 -13.94
N ILE A 67 -6.10 -3.53 -15.19
CA ILE A 67 -5.03 -4.22 -15.94
C ILE A 67 -3.81 -3.31 -16.10
N THR A 68 -4.01 -2.03 -16.41
CA THR A 68 -2.92 -1.09 -16.71
C THR A 68 -2.51 -0.21 -15.52
N ALA A 69 -3.14 -0.38 -14.35
CA ALA A 69 -2.86 0.45 -13.20
C ALA A 69 -1.47 0.18 -12.61
N ASP A 70 -0.68 1.20 -12.36
CA ASP A 70 0.59 1.09 -11.63
C ASP A 70 0.32 0.93 -10.11
N LEU A 71 -0.81 1.44 -9.63
CA LEU A 71 -1.27 1.29 -8.25
C LEU A 71 -2.77 0.99 -8.18
N ILE A 72 -3.15 -0.03 -7.41
CA ILE A 72 -4.54 -0.36 -7.10
C ILE A 72 -4.76 -0.21 -5.60
N VAL A 73 -5.70 0.66 -5.23
CA VAL A 73 -6.04 1.01 -3.85
C VAL A 73 -7.43 0.46 -3.54
N PHE A 74 -7.56 -0.38 -2.53
CA PHE A 74 -8.85 -0.81 -1.99
C PHE A 74 -9.13 -0.05 -0.70
N THR A 75 -10.28 0.62 -0.61
CA THR A 75 -10.66 1.41 0.56
C THR A 75 -12.04 1.01 1.07
N GLY A 76 -12.18 0.85 2.38
CA GLY A 76 -13.46 0.43 2.95
C GLY A 76 -13.39 0.16 4.45
N GLU A 77 -14.29 -0.67 4.94
CA GLU A 77 -14.28 -1.12 6.33
C GLU A 77 -13.40 -2.36 6.47
N ALA A 78 -12.69 -2.51 7.59
CA ALA A 78 -11.82 -3.68 7.79
C ALA A 78 -12.62 -4.94 8.13
N GLU A 79 -13.84 -4.76 8.63
CA GLU A 79 -14.72 -5.85 9.02
C GLU A 79 -15.25 -6.63 7.81
N GLY A 80 -15.49 -7.92 8.04
CA GLY A 80 -15.98 -8.83 7.03
C GLY A 80 -14.94 -9.24 5.99
N ASP A 81 -15.45 -9.70 4.87
CA ASP A 81 -14.69 -10.17 3.71
C ASP A 81 -15.15 -9.37 2.48
N PHE A 82 -14.39 -9.42 1.39
CA PHE A 82 -14.84 -8.79 0.15
C PHE A 82 -16.11 -9.46 -0.39
N PRO A 83 -17.07 -8.67 -0.91
CA PRO A 83 -18.20 -9.21 -1.66
C PRO A 83 -17.74 -10.13 -2.79
N GLN A 84 -18.51 -11.16 -3.10
CA GLN A 84 -18.15 -12.15 -4.12
C GLN A 84 -17.90 -11.50 -5.49
N GLU A 85 -18.65 -10.45 -5.82
CA GLU A 85 -18.55 -9.75 -7.09
C GLU A 85 -17.23 -9.00 -7.23
N VAL A 86 -16.69 -8.47 -6.12
CA VAL A 86 -15.34 -7.87 -6.09
C VAL A 86 -14.28 -8.94 -6.35
N LYS A 87 -14.39 -10.10 -5.71
CA LYS A 87 -13.44 -11.22 -5.90
C LYS A 87 -13.46 -11.74 -7.34
N LEU A 88 -14.65 -11.98 -7.88
CA LEU A 88 -14.82 -12.40 -9.27
C LEU A 88 -14.32 -11.35 -10.26
N TRP A 89 -14.50 -10.07 -9.96
CA TRP A 89 -13.94 -8.98 -10.77
C TRP A 89 -12.41 -8.98 -10.72
N ILE A 90 -11.80 -9.15 -9.54
CA ILE A 90 -10.34 -9.28 -9.39
C ILE A 90 -9.81 -10.42 -10.25
N ASP A 91 -10.39 -11.62 -10.10
CA ASP A 91 -9.95 -12.81 -10.84
C ASP A 91 -9.98 -12.59 -12.36
N ARG A 92 -10.94 -11.80 -12.87
CA ARG A 92 -11.10 -11.52 -14.31
C ARG A 92 -10.02 -10.67 -14.93
N TRP A 93 -9.45 -9.73 -14.18
CA TRP A 93 -8.37 -8.87 -14.69
C TRP A 93 -7.00 -9.36 -14.26
N LEU A 94 -6.91 -10.15 -13.18
CA LEU A 94 -5.64 -10.65 -12.64
C LEU A 94 -4.81 -11.39 -13.69
N TYR A 95 -5.43 -12.34 -14.39
CA TYR A 95 -4.73 -13.13 -15.42
C TYR A 95 -4.34 -12.33 -16.66
N LYS A 96 -4.90 -11.12 -16.83
CA LYS A 96 -4.63 -10.26 -17.99
C LYS A 96 -3.49 -9.28 -17.76
N ARG A 97 -2.94 -9.19 -16.53
CA ARG A 97 -1.86 -8.24 -16.21
C ARG A 97 -0.51 -8.59 -16.84
N ASN A 98 -0.31 -9.78 -17.43
CA ASN A 98 0.92 -10.14 -18.17
C ASN A 98 2.24 -9.70 -17.50
N ASN A 99 2.35 -9.80 -16.16
CA ASN A 99 3.49 -9.35 -15.36
C ASN A 99 3.81 -7.84 -15.42
N LEU A 100 2.81 -6.99 -15.68
CA LEU A 100 2.94 -5.54 -15.52
C LEU A 100 3.23 -5.21 -14.05
N GLU A 101 4.40 -4.61 -13.83
CA GLU A 101 4.82 -4.08 -12.53
C GLU A 101 3.74 -3.17 -11.94
N GLY A 102 3.62 -3.18 -10.62
CA GLY A 102 2.68 -2.34 -9.92
C GLY A 102 2.50 -2.76 -8.47
N ALA A 103 1.71 -1.98 -7.75
CA ALA A 103 1.45 -2.20 -6.34
C ALA A 103 -0.05 -2.31 -6.05
N MET A 104 -0.37 -3.01 -4.96
CA MET A 104 -1.70 -3.12 -4.39
C MET A 104 -1.67 -2.72 -2.92
N VAL A 105 -2.62 -1.91 -2.49
CA VAL A 105 -2.73 -1.45 -1.09
C VAL A 105 -4.18 -1.58 -0.60
N GLY A 106 -4.34 -1.95 0.67
CA GLY A 106 -5.62 -1.92 1.37
C GLY A 106 -5.64 -0.83 2.43
N LEU A 107 -6.64 0.05 2.41
CA LEU A 107 -6.86 1.14 3.35
C LEU A 107 -8.22 0.93 4.02
N PHE A 108 -8.20 0.24 5.15
CA PHE A 108 -9.43 -0.13 5.83
C PHE A 108 -9.60 0.65 7.13
N SER A 109 -10.74 1.32 7.25
CA SER A 109 -11.18 2.00 8.46
C SER A 109 -11.77 0.99 9.44
N SER A 110 -11.59 1.24 10.73
CA SER A 110 -11.96 0.35 11.85
C SER A 110 -11.03 -0.85 12.05
N ARG A 111 -9.91 -0.62 12.73
CA ARG A 111 -9.31 -1.64 13.60
C ARG A 111 -9.71 -1.29 15.02
N SER A 112 -10.30 -2.23 15.76
CA SER A 112 -10.46 -2.05 17.21
C SER A 112 -9.08 -1.74 17.83
N PRO A 113 -8.96 -0.78 18.76
CA PRO A 113 -7.71 -0.49 19.43
C PRO A 113 -7.13 -1.79 20.03
N GLY A 114 -5.98 -2.24 19.52
CA GLY A 114 -5.34 -3.52 19.91
C GLY A 114 -5.43 -4.66 18.89
N ALA A 115 -6.13 -4.49 17.77
CA ALA A 115 -6.12 -5.46 16.67
C ALA A 115 -4.79 -5.40 15.90
N HIS A 116 -3.81 -6.19 16.36
CA HIS A 116 -2.51 -6.37 15.69
C HIS A 116 -2.57 -7.35 14.50
N VAL A 117 -3.68 -8.08 14.35
CA VAL A 117 -3.86 -9.09 13.31
C VAL A 117 -4.37 -8.44 12.02
N ALA A 118 -3.87 -8.89 10.87
CA ALA A 118 -4.34 -8.45 9.57
C ALA A 118 -5.82 -8.84 9.35
N SER A 119 -6.60 -7.94 8.75
CA SER A 119 -8.00 -8.23 8.40
C SER A 119 -8.07 -9.30 7.32
N ARG A 120 -9.24 -9.96 7.18
CA ARG A 120 -9.46 -10.94 6.10
C ARG A 120 -9.24 -10.32 4.72
N LYS A 121 -9.66 -9.06 4.54
CA LYS A 121 -9.45 -8.30 3.32
C LYS A 121 -7.96 -8.06 3.05
N GLU A 122 -7.17 -7.68 4.05
CA GLU A 122 -5.72 -7.51 3.91
C GLU A 122 -5.01 -8.82 3.55
N VAL A 123 -5.37 -9.93 4.20
CA VAL A 123 -4.84 -11.27 3.90
C VAL A 123 -5.18 -11.67 2.47
N TYR A 124 -6.43 -11.44 2.04
CA TYR A 124 -6.87 -11.71 0.68
C TYR A 124 -6.11 -10.87 -0.35
N LEU A 125 -6.00 -9.55 -0.17
CA LEU A 125 -5.24 -8.69 -1.09
C LEU A 125 -3.77 -9.09 -1.18
N ARG A 126 -3.15 -9.46 -0.06
CA ARG A 126 -1.76 -9.96 -0.06
C ARG A 126 -1.61 -11.24 -0.86
N HIS A 127 -2.59 -12.14 -0.80
CA HIS A 127 -2.59 -13.36 -1.62
C HIS A 127 -2.72 -13.03 -3.11
N ILE A 128 -3.69 -12.20 -3.47
CA ILE A 128 -3.93 -11.77 -4.85
C ILE A 128 -2.73 -11.02 -5.44
N ALA A 129 -2.14 -10.10 -4.69
CA ALA A 129 -0.97 -9.35 -5.13
C ALA A 129 0.20 -10.30 -5.46
N ARG A 130 0.46 -11.29 -4.60
CA ARG A 130 1.48 -12.32 -4.86
C ARG A 130 1.20 -13.14 -6.10
N GLN A 131 -0.07 -13.50 -6.35
CA GLN A 131 -0.46 -14.23 -7.57
C GLN A 131 -0.28 -13.39 -8.84
N ALA A 132 -0.46 -12.08 -8.74
CA ALA A 132 -0.37 -11.14 -9.86
C ALA A 132 1.04 -10.62 -10.14
N GLY A 133 2.03 -10.96 -9.31
CA GLY A 133 3.35 -10.35 -9.36
C GLY A 133 3.34 -8.87 -8.96
N LEU A 134 2.37 -8.46 -8.13
CA LEU A 134 2.25 -7.10 -7.59
C LEU A 134 2.88 -7.01 -6.21
N ASP A 135 3.44 -5.84 -5.91
CA ASP A 135 3.89 -5.52 -4.56
C ASP A 135 2.69 -5.18 -3.67
N TYR A 136 2.47 -5.98 -2.63
CA TYR A 136 1.49 -5.64 -1.61
C TYR A 136 2.09 -4.66 -0.60
N LEU A 137 1.54 -3.46 -0.53
CA LEU A 137 1.96 -2.44 0.40
C LEU A 137 1.05 -2.42 1.63
N CYS A 138 1.63 -2.46 2.83
CA CYS A 138 0.87 -2.34 4.10
C CYS A 138 0.42 -0.90 4.37
N GLN A 139 1.07 0.07 3.75
CA GLN A 139 0.73 1.48 3.76
C GLN A 139 0.87 1.98 2.34
N PRO A 140 0.07 2.97 1.91
CA PRO A 140 0.32 3.59 0.62
C PRO A 140 1.76 4.14 0.65
N PRO A 141 2.47 4.15 -0.49
CA PRO A 141 3.76 4.78 -0.50
C PRO A 141 3.57 6.21 0.02
N ARG A 142 4.50 6.71 0.83
CA ARG A 142 4.47 8.11 1.25
C ARG A 142 5.17 8.88 0.15
N GLY A 143 4.51 9.93 -0.36
CA GLY A 143 4.95 10.68 -1.53
C GLY A 143 6.40 11.00 -1.31
N ALA A 144 7.26 10.61 -2.27
CA ALA A 144 8.73 10.56 -2.17
C ALA A 144 9.16 11.49 -1.04
N ALA A 145 9.32 10.91 0.16
CA ALA A 145 9.46 11.72 1.36
C ALA A 145 10.54 12.70 1.00
N ARG A 146 10.20 14.00 0.89
CA ARG A 146 11.14 15.05 0.55
C ARG A 146 12.30 14.75 1.46
N VAL A 147 13.39 14.24 0.88
CA VAL A 147 14.54 13.79 1.67
C VAL A 147 14.79 14.98 2.58
N PRO A 148 14.71 14.84 3.92
CA PRO A 148 14.98 15.97 4.79
C PRO A 148 16.31 16.52 4.28
N ASP A 149 16.35 17.81 3.93
CA ASP A 149 17.46 18.43 3.18
C ASP A 149 18.83 18.31 3.89
N SER A 150 18.94 17.59 5.01
CA SER A 150 20.21 17.15 5.54
C SER A 150 20.22 15.68 6.02
N LEU A 151 21.31 15.01 5.65
CA LEU A 151 21.75 13.70 6.18
C LEU A 151 21.85 13.68 7.72
N ASP A 152 21.86 14.83 8.40
CA ASP A 152 22.06 14.93 9.85
C ASP A 152 20.92 14.29 10.65
N THR A 153 19.70 14.30 10.11
CA THR A 153 18.53 13.73 10.79
C THR A 153 18.62 12.19 10.90
N PHE A 154 19.31 11.53 9.95
CA PHE A 154 19.57 10.09 10.00
C PHE A 154 20.64 9.75 11.04
N ASN A 155 21.72 10.52 11.12
CA ASN A 155 22.76 10.34 12.13
C ASN A 155 22.23 10.58 13.55
N GLN A 156 21.33 11.55 13.73
CA GLN A 156 20.74 11.85 15.03
C GLN A 156 19.87 10.70 15.58
N ARG A 157 19.15 9.98 14.71
CA ARG A 157 18.38 8.79 15.12
C ARG A 157 19.25 7.57 15.36
N ALA A 158 20.30 7.36 14.55
CA ALA A 158 21.25 6.28 14.77
C ALA A 158 21.94 6.40 16.14
N GLY A 159 22.31 7.61 16.56
CA GLY A 159 22.88 7.87 17.89
C GLY A 159 21.94 7.53 19.05
N GLN A 160 20.63 7.78 18.90
CA GLN A 160 19.65 7.47 19.95
C GLN A 160 19.40 5.96 20.12
N VAL A 161 19.45 5.18 19.03
CA VAL A 161 19.24 3.72 19.09
C VAL A 161 20.43 3.02 19.74
N THR A 162 21.66 3.50 19.53
CA THR A 162 22.85 2.94 20.20
C THR A 162 22.86 3.24 21.70
N SER A 163 22.31 4.38 22.13
CA SER A 163 22.25 4.74 23.55
C SER A 163 21.35 3.80 24.37
N VAL A 164 20.19 3.40 23.83
CA VAL A 164 19.28 2.45 24.51
C VAL A 164 19.87 1.05 24.55
N LEU A 165 20.57 0.63 23.49
CA LEU A 165 21.29 -0.66 23.48
C LEU A 165 22.44 -0.68 24.50
N HIS A 166 23.14 0.44 24.68
CA HIS A 166 24.24 0.54 25.64
C HIS A 166 23.73 0.50 27.09
N GLU A 167 22.61 1.16 27.38
CA GLU A 167 21.98 1.16 28.71
C GLU A 167 21.45 -0.23 29.14
N ILE A 168 20.91 -1.01 28.19
CA ILE A 168 20.44 -2.39 28.45
C ILE A 168 21.60 -3.35 28.71
N LEU A 169 22.76 -3.11 28.08
CA LEU A 169 23.96 -3.93 28.30
C LEU A 169 24.59 -3.68 29.67
N GLU A 170 24.56 -2.45 30.17
CA GLU A 170 25.16 -2.08 31.46
C GLU A 170 24.28 -2.45 32.67
N ASN A 171 22.96 -2.46 32.54
CA ASN A 171 22.04 -2.73 33.67
C ASN A 171 21.78 -4.23 33.97
N ARG A 172 22.62 -5.16 33.48
CA ARG A 172 22.54 -6.57 33.90
C ARG A 172 23.21 -6.78 35.25
N THR A 173 22.52 -6.45 36.35
CA THR A 173 22.92 -6.96 37.67
C THR A 173 22.56 -8.45 37.75
N PRO A 174 23.53 -9.37 37.96
CA PRO A 174 23.21 -10.78 38.15
C PRO A 174 22.47 -10.98 39.49
N PRO A 175 21.48 -11.89 39.56
CA PRO A 175 20.79 -12.16 40.81
C PRO A 175 21.75 -12.80 41.82
N THR A 176 21.83 -12.22 43.02
CA THR A 176 22.64 -12.73 44.14
C THR A 176 22.10 -14.08 44.60
N PRO A 177 22.93 -15.14 44.70
CA PRO A 177 22.49 -16.43 45.22
C PRO A 177 22.21 -16.29 46.73
N ARG A 178 21.03 -16.73 47.15
CA ARG A 178 20.65 -16.81 48.57
C ARG A 178 21.36 -18.00 49.21
N LEU A 179 22.13 -17.76 50.27
CA LEU A 179 22.56 -18.77 51.24
C LEU A 179 21.54 -18.83 52.38
#